data_AF-A0A2G9HA15-F1
#
_entry.id   AF-A0A2G9HA15-F1
#
_cell.length_a   1.000
_cell.length_b   1.000
_cell.length_c   1.000
_cell.angle_alpha   90.00
_cell.angle_beta   90.00
_cell.angle_gamma   90.00
#
_symmetry.space_group_name_H-M   'P 1'
#
loop_
_entity.id
_entity.type
_entity.pdbx_description
1 polymer ?
#
loop_
_entity_poly.entity_id
_entity_poly.type
_entity_poly.pdbx_seq_one_letter_code
_entity_poly.pdbx_strand_id
1 'polypeptide(L)'
;MTILIEQPQLEVEAKGIHVDTNELVLDGGFPVPKLESHGGFEAPEINSLGHSFRNYDAESERQKTVEEFYKQNHISQTYDFVKKMREKYGKLDKLEMSIWECCELLNEVVDDSDPDLDEPQIEHLLQTAEAIRKDYPDEDWLHLTALIHGI
;
A
#
# COMPACT_ATOMS: atom_id res chain seq x y z
N MET A 1 14.57 -28.95 19.05
CA MET A 1 15.54 -29.46 18.06
C MET A 1 15.45 -28.51 16.88
N THR A 2 16.44 -27.64 16.70
CA THR A 2 16.43 -26.58 15.69
C THR A 2 17.36 -27.03 14.56
N ILE A 3 16.85 -27.11 13.34
CA ILE A 3 17.63 -27.49 12.16
C ILE A 3 18.03 -26.20 11.45
N LEU A 4 19.33 -26.00 11.24
CA LEU A 4 19.89 -24.90 10.45
C LEU A 4 19.93 -25.36 8.99
N ILE A 5 19.43 -24.53 8.07
CA ILE A 5 19.51 -24.74 6.63
C ILE A 5 20.53 -23.74 6.08
N GLU A 6 21.53 -24.22 5.33
CA GLU A 6 22.53 -23.40 4.65
C GLU A 6 21.92 -22.69 3.43
N GLN A 7 22.21 -21.40 3.27
CA GLN A 7 21.80 -20.62 2.09
C GLN A 7 22.81 -20.79 0.95
N PRO A 8 22.37 -20.99 -0.31
CA PRO A 8 23.27 -21.08 -1.45
C PRO A 8 23.80 -19.70 -1.85
N GLN A 9 25.09 -19.62 -2.17
CA GLN A 9 25.71 -18.44 -2.77
C GLN A 9 25.52 -18.46 -4.29
N LEU A 10 25.01 -17.35 -4.83
CA LEU A 10 24.87 -17.12 -6.27
C LEU A 10 26.07 -16.30 -6.77
N GLU A 11 26.92 -16.87 -7.61
CA GLU A 11 27.93 -16.13 -8.38
C GLU A 11 27.35 -15.75 -9.75
N VAL A 12 27.44 -14.47 -10.11
CA VAL A 12 26.99 -13.95 -11.42
C VAL A 12 28.21 -13.44 -12.18
N GLU A 13 28.54 -14.07 -13.31
CA GLU A 13 29.55 -13.59 -14.25
C GLU A 13 29.02 -12.40 -15.07
N ALA A 14 29.72 -11.27 -15.02
CA ALA A 14 29.39 -10.08 -15.80
C ALA A 14 30.02 -10.12 -17.20
N LYS A 15 29.20 -10.00 -18.25
CA LYS A 15 29.65 -9.57 -19.58
C LYS A 15 29.09 -8.18 -19.85
N GLY A 16 30.01 -7.22 -20.01
CA GLY A 16 29.71 -5.80 -20.18
C GLY A 16 29.08 -5.47 -21.53
N ILE A 17 28.14 -4.53 -21.49
CA ILE A 17 27.69 -3.76 -22.64
C ILE A 17 27.79 -2.29 -22.25
N HIS A 18 28.55 -1.53 -23.04
CA HIS A 18 28.81 -0.11 -22.88
C HIS A 18 27.66 0.67 -23.54
N VAL A 19 26.93 1.50 -22.80
CA VAL A 19 26.03 2.51 -23.34
C VAL A 19 26.13 3.78 -22.48
N ASP A 20 26.35 4.91 -23.15
CA ASP A 20 26.74 6.18 -22.55
C ASP A 20 25.55 7.14 -22.40
N THR A 21 25.55 7.82 -21.25
CA THR A 21 24.88 9.09 -20.87
C THR A 21 23.37 9.27 -20.99
N ASN A 22 22.65 9.00 -19.89
CA ASN A 22 21.97 10.03 -19.07
C ASN A 22 21.27 9.33 -17.87
N GLU A 23 22.04 9.06 -16.82
CA GLU A 23 21.57 8.39 -15.59
C GLU A 23 21.08 9.43 -14.55
N LEU A 24 19.86 9.22 -14.03
CA LEU A 24 19.44 9.81 -12.76
C LEU A 24 20.14 9.02 -11.64
N VAL A 25 21.18 9.62 -11.06
CA VAL A 25 21.98 9.01 -10.00
C VAL A 25 21.32 9.29 -8.65
N LEU A 26 20.84 8.25 -7.98
CA LEU A 26 20.50 8.29 -6.55
C LEU A 26 21.80 8.24 -5.72
N ASP A 27 21.77 8.75 -4.49
CA ASP A 27 22.89 9.05 -3.58
C ASP A 27 23.73 7.83 -3.10
N GLY A 28 23.72 6.73 -3.86
CA GLY A 28 24.49 5.50 -3.63
C GLY A 28 25.15 4.92 -4.89
N GLY A 29 25.13 5.59 -6.04
CA GLY A 29 25.91 5.19 -7.22
C GLY A 29 25.51 3.88 -7.90
N PHE A 30 24.33 3.33 -7.60
CA PHE A 30 23.77 2.19 -8.32
C PHE A 30 22.88 2.69 -9.46
N PRO A 31 23.15 2.30 -10.72
CA PRO A 31 22.27 2.65 -11.82
C PRO A 31 20.95 1.87 -11.66
N VAL A 32 19.84 2.60 -11.54
CA VAL A 32 18.50 2.02 -11.63
C VAL A 32 18.24 1.76 -13.11
N PRO A 33 18.04 0.51 -13.56
CA PRO A 33 17.61 0.25 -14.92
C PRO A 33 16.29 0.98 -15.15
N LYS A 34 16.23 1.81 -16.19
CA LYS A 34 14.98 2.43 -16.62
C LYS A 34 14.01 1.29 -16.96
N LEU A 35 12.95 1.16 -16.18
CA LEU A 35 11.91 0.17 -16.40
C LEU A 35 11.36 0.39 -17.81
N GLU A 36 11.58 -0.58 -18.72
CA GLU A 36 10.92 -0.53 -20.01
C GLU A 36 9.40 -0.55 -19.75
N SER A 37 8.66 0.43 -20.27
CA SER A 37 7.22 0.50 -20.03
C SER A 37 6.53 -0.63 -20.80
N HIS A 38 6.36 -1.77 -20.12
CA HIS A 38 5.61 -2.92 -20.62
C HIS A 38 4.08 -2.69 -20.68
N GLY A 39 3.64 -1.42 -20.77
CA GLY A 39 2.21 -1.06 -20.77
C GLY A 39 1.51 -1.19 -19.42
N GLY A 40 2.27 -1.36 -18.32
CA GLY A 40 1.76 -1.44 -16.95
C GLY A 40 1.15 -0.14 -16.42
N PHE A 41 0.71 -0.15 -15.16
CA PHE A 41 0.25 1.02 -14.44
C PHE A 41 1.41 2.00 -14.23
N GLU A 42 1.18 3.25 -14.59
CA GLU A 42 2.14 4.33 -14.36
C GLU A 42 1.61 5.15 -13.18
N ALA A 43 2.28 5.04 -12.04
CA ALA A 43 1.94 5.82 -10.86
C ALA A 43 2.20 7.31 -11.15
N PRO A 44 1.27 8.22 -10.78
CA PRO A 44 1.52 9.65 -10.90
C PRO A 44 2.66 10.09 -9.97
N GLU A 45 3.29 11.23 -10.25
CA GLU A 45 4.37 11.77 -9.42
C GLU A 45 3.87 12.44 -8.12
N ILE A 46 2.60 12.84 -8.09
CA ILE A 46 1.93 13.52 -6.99
C ILE A 46 0.59 12.87 -6.68
N ASN A 47 0.14 12.99 -5.44
CA ASN A 47 -1.15 12.48 -4.98
C ASN A 47 -2.34 13.32 -5.51
N SER A 48 -3.56 12.89 -5.21
CA SER A 48 -4.79 13.57 -5.66
C SER A 48 -4.92 15.00 -5.13
N LEU A 49 -4.18 15.34 -4.06
CA LEU A 49 -4.13 16.66 -3.43
C LEU A 49 -3.00 17.56 -3.96
N GLY A 50 -2.20 17.08 -4.92
CA GLY A 50 -1.11 17.83 -5.52
C GLY A 50 0.18 17.87 -4.69
N HIS A 51 0.30 17.01 -3.69
CA HIS A 51 1.49 16.86 -2.85
C HIS A 51 2.28 15.60 -3.20
N SER A 52 3.54 15.53 -2.76
CA SER A 52 4.29 14.29 -2.77
C SER A 52 3.61 13.24 -1.87
N PHE A 53 3.58 11.99 -2.32
CA PHE A 53 2.98 10.88 -1.56
C PHE A 53 3.52 10.76 -0.13
N ARG A 54 2.64 10.42 0.80
CA ARG A 54 2.95 10.15 2.22
C ARG A 54 3.70 11.30 2.90
N ASN A 55 3.40 12.54 2.54
CA ASN A 55 4.03 13.71 3.15
C ASN A 55 3.27 14.20 4.38
N TYR A 56 3.77 13.85 5.56
CA TYR A 56 3.19 14.23 6.85
C TYR A 56 3.57 15.64 7.31
N ASP A 57 4.62 16.22 6.72
CA ASP A 57 5.11 17.57 7.04
C ASP A 57 4.48 18.64 6.13
N ALA A 58 3.79 18.24 5.06
CA ALA A 58 3.11 19.15 4.15
C ALA A 58 1.99 19.92 4.88
N GLU A 59 1.98 21.24 4.70
CA GLU A 59 0.85 22.08 5.08
C GLU A 59 -0.34 21.73 4.18
N SER A 60 -1.20 20.82 4.64
CA SER A 60 -2.38 20.34 3.92
C SER A 60 -3.61 20.35 4.82
N GLU A 61 -4.80 20.38 4.21
CA GLU A 61 -6.06 20.33 4.95
C GLU A 61 -6.21 19.03 5.77
N ARG A 62 -5.59 17.92 5.31
CA ARG A 62 -5.61 16.62 6.02
C ARG A 62 -4.61 16.52 7.17
N GLN A 63 -3.56 17.35 7.21
CA GLN A 63 -2.45 17.21 8.16
C GLN A 63 -2.91 17.11 9.62
N LYS A 64 -3.82 18.01 10.04
CA LYS A 64 -4.33 18.03 11.42
C LYS A 64 -5.14 16.77 11.76
N THR A 65 -5.95 16.29 10.83
CA THR A 65 -6.76 15.08 11.00
C THR A 65 -5.86 13.87 11.17
N VAL A 66 -4.86 13.73 10.29
CA VAL A 66 -3.88 12.64 10.33
C VAL A 66 -3.07 12.69 11.63
N GLU A 67 -2.57 13.86 12.04
CA GLU A 67 -1.80 14.01 13.28
C GLU A 67 -2.63 13.60 14.51
N GLU A 68 -3.87 14.08 14.62
CA GLU A 68 -4.74 13.74 15.74
C GLU A 68 -5.14 12.27 15.72
N PHE A 69 -5.40 11.68 14.54
CA PHE A 69 -5.66 10.25 14.39
C PHE A 69 -4.51 9.41 14.95
N TYR A 70 -3.27 9.69 14.53
CA TYR A 70 -2.09 8.95 15.00
C TYR A 70 -1.82 9.19 16.48
N LYS A 71 -1.96 10.43 16.96
CA LYS A 71 -1.79 10.76 18.38
C LYS A 71 -2.78 9.98 19.26
N GLN A 72 -4.06 9.95 18.90
CA GLN A 72 -5.06 9.17 19.65
C GLN A 72 -4.77 7.68 19.62
N ASN A 73 -4.36 7.14 18.46
CA ASN A 73 -3.94 5.75 18.35
C ASN A 73 -2.72 5.45 19.23
N HIS A 74 -1.67 6.26 19.18
CA HIS A 74 -0.46 6.06 19.99
C HIS A 74 -0.74 6.09 21.50
N ILE A 75 -1.69 6.91 21.95
CA ILE A 75 -2.08 6.99 23.37
C ILE A 75 -2.96 5.79 23.76
N SER A 76 -3.85 5.35 22.88
CA SER A 76 -4.95 4.44 23.24
C SER A 76 -4.70 2.96 22.90
N GLN A 77 -3.82 2.66 21.93
CA GLN A 77 -3.51 1.30 21.47
C GLN A 77 -2.61 0.55 22.47
N THR A 78 -3.19 0.19 23.61
CA THR A 78 -2.53 -0.58 24.67
C THR A 78 -2.71 -2.09 24.48
N TYR A 79 -1.88 -2.90 25.16
CA TYR A 79 -2.01 -4.36 25.15
C TYR A 79 -3.42 -4.82 25.56
N ASP A 80 -3.97 -4.24 26.63
CA ASP A 80 -5.30 -4.59 27.15
C ASP A 80 -6.40 -4.20 26.16
N PHE A 81 -6.28 -3.04 25.51
CA PHE A 81 -7.22 -2.61 24.47
C PHE A 81 -7.21 -3.59 23.28
N VAL A 82 -6.03 -3.92 22.75
CA VAL A 82 -5.90 -4.83 21.60
C VAL A 82 -6.41 -6.23 21.95
N LYS A 83 -6.10 -6.74 23.15
CA LYS A 83 -6.61 -8.04 23.61
C LYS A 83 -8.14 -8.06 23.68
N LYS A 84 -8.76 -6.99 24.21
CA LYS A 84 -10.21 -6.83 24.26
C LYS A 84 -10.83 -6.73 22.85
N MET A 85 -10.23 -5.97 21.93
CA MET A 85 -10.73 -5.84 20.56
C MET A 85 -10.66 -7.18 19.80
N ARG A 86 -9.58 -7.95 19.97
CA ARG A 86 -9.45 -9.30 19.39
C ARG A 86 -10.55 -10.24 19.89
N GLU A 87 -10.83 -10.26 21.19
CA GLU A 87 -11.93 -11.05 21.74
C GLU A 87 -13.31 -10.58 21.24
N LYS A 88 -13.50 -9.26 21.10
CA LYS A 88 -14.76 -8.66 20.65
C LYS A 88 -15.08 -9.00 19.18
N TYR A 89 -14.11 -8.82 18.28
CA TYR A 89 -14.33 -8.95 16.84
C TYR A 89 -13.99 -10.34 16.28
N GLY A 90 -13.14 -11.11 16.95
CA GLY A 90 -12.81 -12.48 16.54
C GLY A 90 -13.98 -13.48 16.60
N LYS A 91 -15.13 -13.08 17.16
CA LYS A 91 -16.37 -13.88 17.14
C LYS A 91 -17.07 -13.87 15.78
N LEU A 92 -16.78 -12.88 14.94
CA LEU A 92 -17.37 -12.74 13.59
C LEU A 92 -18.91 -12.80 13.59
N ASP A 93 -19.54 -12.26 14.63
CA ASP A 93 -20.98 -12.37 14.93
C ASP A 93 -21.73 -11.05 14.78
N LYS A 94 -21.16 -10.09 14.04
CA LYS A 94 -21.68 -8.72 13.94
C LYS A 94 -22.66 -8.55 12.78
N LEU A 95 -22.33 -9.12 11.64
CA LEU A 95 -23.10 -8.99 10.40
C LEU A 95 -22.67 -10.07 9.41
N GLU A 96 -23.59 -10.51 8.56
CA GLU A 96 -23.32 -11.42 7.44
C GLU A 96 -23.65 -10.67 6.15
N MET A 97 -22.69 -10.61 5.22
CA MET A 97 -22.82 -9.92 3.94
C MET A 97 -21.82 -10.50 2.93
N SER A 98 -22.06 -10.23 1.65
CA SER A 98 -21.13 -10.50 0.56
C SER A 98 -19.97 -9.49 0.54
N ILE A 99 -18.89 -9.85 -0.17
CA ILE A 99 -17.72 -8.96 -0.34
C ILE A 99 -18.13 -7.63 -0.98
N TRP A 100 -19.03 -7.65 -1.96
CA TRP A 100 -19.47 -6.42 -2.62
C TRP A 100 -20.27 -5.52 -1.69
N GLU A 101 -21.16 -6.08 -0.86
CA GLU A 101 -21.86 -5.32 0.18
C GLU A 101 -20.89 -4.71 1.20
N CYS A 102 -19.80 -5.41 1.56
CA CYS A 102 -18.72 -4.81 2.36
C CYS A 102 -18.10 -3.60 1.67
N CYS A 103 -17.75 -3.73 0.38
CA CYS A 103 -17.20 -2.61 -0.39
C CYS A 103 -18.19 -1.43 -0.46
N GLU A 104 -19.49 -1.70 -0.62
CA GLU A 104 -20.50 -0.63 -0.68
C GLU A 104 -20.64 0.15 0.63
N LEU A 105 -20.43 -0.48 1.79
CA LEU A 105 -20.38 0.24 3.08
C LEU A 105 -19.24 1.25 3.15
N LEU A 106 -18.15 1.02 2.39
CA LEU A 106 -16.99 1.91 2.34
C LEU A 106 -17.23 3.16 1.47
N ASN A 107 -18.40 3.32 0.84
CA ASN A 107 -18.81 4.59 0.21
C ASN A 107 -18.94 5.73 1.24
N GLU A 108 -19.22 5.40 2.50
CA GLU A 108 -19.45 6.38 3.57
C GLU A 108 -18.21 6.57 4.47
N VAL A 109 -17.07 5.97 4.11
CA VAL A 109 -15.84 5.96 4.91
C VAL A 109 -14.72 6.64 4.15
N VAL A 110 -14.09 7.62 4.78
CA VAL A 110 -12.82 8.24 4.33
C VAL A 110 -11.75 7.91 5.38
N ASP A 111 -10.56 7.51 4.96
CA ASP A 111 -9.47 7.13 5.89
C ASP A 111 -8.78 8.38 6.46
N ASP A 112 -9.14 8.76 7.68
CA ASP A 112 -8.54 9.87 8.44
C ASP A 112 -7.04 9.73 8.71
N SER A 113 -6.47 8.53 8.53
CA SER A 113 -5.04 8.28 8.70
C SER A 113 -4.21 8.51 7.43
N ASP A 114 -4.87 8.56 6.27
CA ASP A 114 -4.21 8.73 4.98
C ASP A 114 -4.01 10.23 4.65
N PRO A 115 -2.76 10.70 4.45
CA PRO A 115 -2.50 12.07 4.02
C PRO A 115 -2.74 12.32 2.53
N ASP A 116 -2.92 11.26 1.72
CA ASP A 116 -2.92 11.33 0.26
C ASP A 116 -4.31 11.33 -0.37
N LEU A 117 -5.34 10.89 0.36
CA LEU A 117 -6.68 10.60 -0.17
C LEU A 117 -7.77 11.32 0.64
N ASP A 118 -8.80 11.82 -0.04
CA ASP A 118 -10.02 12.39 0.56
C ASP A 118 -11.31 11.78 -0.01
N GLU A 119 -11.16 10.82 -0.93
CA GLU A 119 -12.23 10.05 -1.53
C GLU A 119 -12.72 8.90 -0.64
N PRO A 120 -13.93 8.38 -0.90
CA PRO A 120 -14.42 7.17 -0.25
C PRO A 120 -13.49 5.97 -0.43
N GLN A 121 -13.34 5.16 0.64
CA GLN A 121 -12.41 4.04 0.70
C GLN A 121 -12.67 2.97 -0.38
N ILE A 122 -13.91 2.84 -0.88
CA ILE A 122 -14.22 1.96 -2.01
C ILE A 122 -13.43 2.31 -3.29
N GLU A 123 -13.19 3.60 -3.54
CA GLU A 123 -12.44 4.05 -4.73
C GLU A 123 -11.00 3.55 -4.66
N HIS A 124 -10.38 3.64 -3.48
CA HIS A 124 -9.04 3.11 -3.22
C HIS A 124 -8.94 1.61 -3.49
N LEU A 125 -9.93 0.83 -3.06
CA LEU A 125 -9.98 -0.62 -3.32
C LEU A 125 -10.02 -0.93 -4.81
N LEU A 126 -10.88 -0.23 -5.56
CA LEU A 126 -11.02 -0.40 -7.01
C LEU A 126 -9.77 0.05 -7.78
N GLN A 127 -9.20 1.20 -7.42
CA GLN A 127 -7.96 1.71 -8.03
C GLN A 127 -6.82 0.71 -7.84
N THR A 128 -6.66 0.18 -6.62
CA THR A 128 -5.61 -0.80 -6.31
C THR A 128 -5.83 -2.10 -7.09
N ALA A 129 -7.06 -2.62 -7.10
CA ALA A 129 -7.40 -3.84 -7.83
C ALA A 129 -7.17 -3.71 -9.34
N GLU A 130 -7.55 -2.58 -9.95
CA GLU A 130 -7.39 -2.35 -11.39
C GLU A 130 -5.93 -2.10 -11.78
N ALA A 131 -5.15 -1.40 -10.95
CA ALA A 131 -3.72 -1.23 -11.18
C ALA A 131 -3.00 -2.58 -11.18
N ILE A 132 -3.26 -3.41 -10.18
CA ILE A 132 -2.69 -4.76 -10.11
C ILE A 132 -3.18 -5.62 -11.28
N ARG A 133 -4.47 -5.56 -11.64
CA ARG A 133 -5.02 -6.31 -12.78
C ARG A 133 -4.31 -5.96 -14.09
N LYS A 134 -3.91 -4.70 -14.26
CA LYS A 134 -3.15 -4.24 -15.42
C LYS A 134 -1.72 -4.79 -15.45
N ASP A 135 -1.05 -4.79 -14.30
CA ASP A 135 0.35 -5.23 -14.19
C ASP A 135 0.51 -6.76 -14.14
N TYR A 136 -0.47 -7.46 -13.60
CA TYR A 136 -0.45 -8.90 -13.36
C TYR A 136 -1.73 -9.56 -13.90
N PRO A 137 -1.97 -9.52 -15.23
CA PRO A 137 -3.26 -9.91 -15.82
C PRO A 137 -3.66 -11.38 -15.57
N ASP A 138 -2.70 -12.26 -15.33
CA ASP A 138 -2.93 -13.70 -15.11
C ASP A 138 -3.03 -14.10 -13.63
N GLU A 139 -2.93 -13.14 -12.69
CA GLU A 139 -2.91 -13.37 -11.24
C GLU A 139 -4.21 -12.93 -10.55
N ASP A 140 -5.34 -13.57 -10.90
CA ASP A 140 -6.69 -13.22 -10.41
C ASP A 140 -6.79 -13.10 -8.88
N TRP A 141 -6.07 -13.97 -8.15
CA TRP A 141 -6.06 -13.94 -6.68
C TRP A 141 -5.45 -12.65 -6.14
N LEU A 142 -4.50 -12.05 -6.85
CA LEU A 142 -3.84 -10.81 -6.47
C LEU A 142 -4.77 -9.61 -6.73
N HIS A 143 -5.58 -9.65 -7.78
CA HIS A 143 -6.62 -8.65 -8.03
C HIS A 143 -7.64 -8.66 -6.90
N LEU A 144 -8.11 -9.85 -6.50
CA LEU A 144 -9.03 -10.00 -5.38
C LEU A 144 -8.39 -9.56 -4.07
N THR A 145 -7.13 -9.92 -3.83
CA THR A 145 -6.39 -9.48 -2.63
C THR A 145 -6.36 -7.96 -2.55
N ALA A 146 -6.08 -7.27 -3.66
CA ALA A 146 -6.15 -5.81 -3.73
C ALA A 146 -7.57 -5.26 -3.53
N LEU A 147 -8.61 -5.93 -3.98
CA LEU A 147 -9.98 -5.47 -3.75
C LEU A 147 -10.37 -5.56 -2.26
N ILE A 148 -9.91 -6.59 -1.54
CA ILE A 148 -10.38 -6.86 -0.17
C ILE A 148 -9.45 -6.35 0.94
N HIS A 149 -8.29 -5.78 0.60
CA HIS A 149 -7.25 -5.48 1.59
C HIS A 149 -7.64 -4.42 2.63
N GLY A 150 -8.61 -3.56 2.30
CA GLY A 150 -9.09 -2.48 3.16
C GLY A 150 -10.54 -2.63 3.63
N ILE A 151 -11.08 -3.86 3.58
CA ILE A 151 -12.40 -4.22 4.16
C ILE A 151 -12.28 -4.43 5.68
#